data_AF-A0A699YLI7-F1
#
_entry.id   AF-A0A699YLI7-F1
#
_cell.length_a   1.000
_cell.length_b   1.000
_cell.length_c   1.000
_cell.angle_alpha   90.00
_cell.angle_beta   90.00
_cell.angle_gamma   90.00
#
_symmetry.space_group_name_H-M   'P 1'
#
loop_
_entity.id
_entity.type
_entity.pdbx_description
1 polymer ?
#
loop_
_entity_poly.entity_id
_entity_poly.type
_entity_poly.pdbx_seq_one_letter_code
_entity_poly.pdbx_strand_id
1 'polypeptide(L)'
;MADLLVATASSPLAGSSLVRVAGLYLQHLLDTPEHVLALGGLQQVVELLVAMTQRALASAQDVAGRGADVKLMEVAVRGLARLGLNMEGQAALKAGRAVAALVSVVRTDNHALAAVQAMRVAAGTPEWERPQELVSPLRALNGLRIRLGPEQAPADPPHVSGHSDVGLMALWGLLNLSGYVPAQVAVCKHGLYTLLRSVRKSADRLRSSTAAAILANIHFHPDNATTLYKAELKLKYAALLELHGDSRDPPKPLTEDEKAAAHAKVSFLQWVLDPSPNTLPELDVLDSGTSWHDTGGMSYEQAHIRLTADPEEVDWLQRLDQQEVQMNGFQDFKHSK
;
A
#
# COMPACT_ATOMS: atom_id res chain seq x y z
N MET A 1 -22.24 -26.60 13.66
CA MET A 1 -20.81 -26.28 13.92
C MET A 1 -20.37 -25.04 13.15
N ALA A 2 -20.67 -24.94 11.85
CA ALA A 2 -20.40 -23.75 11.03
C ALA A 2 -20.97 -22.45 11.63
N ASP A 3 -22.25 -22.44 12.07
CA ASP A 3 -22.88 -21.25 12.65
C ASP A 3 -22.18 -20.74 13.90
N LEU A 4 -21.78 -21.65 14.81
CA LEU A 4 -21.02 -21.29 16.01
C LEU A 4 -19.67 -20.67 15.64
N LEU A 5 -19.06 -21.16 14.57
CA LEU A 5 -17.75 -20.71 14.12
C LEU A 5 -17.80 -19.34 13.45
N VAL A 6 -18.81 -19.12 12.60
CA VAL A 6 -19.13 -17.81 12.02
C VAL A 6 -19.45 -16.81 13.13
N ALA A 7 -20.32 -17.18 14.07
CA ALA A 7 -20.69 -16.32 15.21
C ALA A 7 -19.48 -15.99 16.10
N THR A 8 -18.58 -16.95 16.32
CA THR A 8 -17.36 -16.74 17.10
C THR A 8 -16.39 -15.82 16.38
N ALA A 9 -16.20 -16.00 15.07
CA ALA A 9 -15.26 -15.21 14.27
C ALA A 9 -15.74 -13.76 14.07
N SER A 10 -17.06 -13.54 13.98
CA SER A 10 -17.66 -12.22 13.78
C SER A 10 -17.98 -11.48 15.09
N SER A 11 -18.02 -12.18 16.23
CA SER A 11 -18.43 -11.58 17.50
C SER A 11 -17.38 -10.57 18.02
N PRO A 12 -17.76 -9.30 18.27
CA PRO A 12 -16.87 -8.32 18.87
C PRO A 12 -16.55 -8.66 20.33
N LEU A 13 -17.42 -9.43 21.00
CA LEU A 13 -17.29 -9.83 22.41
C LEU A 13 -16.40 -11.06 22.61
N ALA A 14 -16.19 -11.88 21.57
CA ALA A 14 -15.33 -13.05 21.66
C ALA A 14 -13.89 -12.63 21.97
N GLY A 15 -13.21 -13.27 22.93
CA GLY A 15 -11.79 -12.98 23.20
C GLY A 15 -10.90 -13.31 22.00
N SER A 16 -9.83 -12.54 21.80
CA SER A 16 -8.93 -12.67 20.62
C SER A 16 -8.40 -14.10 20.43
N SER A 17 -8.07 -14.81 21.52
CA SER A 17 -7.61 -16.20 21.46
C SER A 17 -8.67 -17.15 20.88
N LEU A 18 -9.94 -16.93 21.21
CA LEU A 18 -11.05 -17.73 20.70
C LEU A 18 -11.30 -17.45 19.21
N VAL A 19 -11.26 -16.18 18.81
CA VAL A 19 -11.37 -15.77 17.39
C VAL A 19 -10.21 -16.35 16.58
N ARG A 20 -8.99 -16.38 17.14
CA ARG A 20 -7.84 -17.00 16.49
C ARG A 20 -8.04 -18.50 16.27
N VAL A 21 -8.58 -19.21 17.26
CA VAL A 21 -8.90 -20.64 17.11
C VAL A 21 -9.97 -20.85 16.03
N ALA A 22 -11.02 -20.02 16.01
CA ALA A 22 -12.02 -20.05 14.95
C ALA A 22 -11.38 -19.81 13.58
N GLY A 23 -10.47 -18.83 13.47
CA GLY A 23 -9.71 -18.55 12.25
C GLY A 23 -8.82 -19.69 11.77
N LEU A 24 -8.13 -20.37 12.68
CA LEU A 24 -7.31 -21.55 12.33
C LEU A 24 -8.20 -22.69 11.81
N TYR A 25 -9.37 -22.87 12.41
CA TYR A 25 -10.32 -23.87 11.95
C TYR A 25 -10.93 -23.47 10.59
N LEU A 26 -11.26 -22.19 10.36
CA LEU A 26 -11.67 -21.69 9.03
C LEU A 26 -10.65 -22.08 7.98
N GLN A 27 -9.35 -21.86 8.24
CA GLN A 27 -8.29 -22.21 7.28
C GLN A 27 -8.25 -23.70 6.94
N HIS A 28 -8.53 -24.57 7.92
CA HIS A 28 -8.58 -26.02 7.68
C HIS A 28 -9.77 -26.42 6.81
N LEU A 29 -10.90 -25.74 6.97
CA LEU A 29 -12.12 -26.01 6.19
C LEU A 29 -12.04 -25.52 4.74
N LEU A 30 -11.12 -24.59 4.43
CA LEU A 30 -10.93 -24.05 3.07
C LEU A 30 -10.56 -25.10 2.02
N ASP A 31 -10.05 -26.27 2.43
CA ASP A 31 -9.64 -27.35 1.52
C ASP A 31 -10.80 -28.20 1.00
N THR A 32 -12.01 -27.93 1.49
CA THR A 32 -13.19 -28.80 1.31
C THR A 32 -14.39 -27.96 0.88
N PRO A 33 -14.84 -28.06 -0.39
CA PRO A 33 -15.92 -27.25 -0.93
C PRO A 33 -17.23 -27.34 -0.14
N GLU A 34 -17.58 -28.54 0.36
CA GLU A 34 -18.78 -28.76 1.18
C GLU A 34 -18.75 -27.95 2.48
N HIS A 35 -17.58 -27.85 3.12
CA HIS A 35 -17.43 -27.06 4.34
C HIS A 35 -17.48 -25.56 4.05
N VAL A 36 -16.95 -25.11 2.90
CA VAL A 36 -17.08 -23.71 2.46
C VAL A 36 -18.54 -23.34 2.21
N LEU A 37 -19.32 -24.22 1.59
CA LEU A 37 -20.76 -24.03 1.41
C LEU A 37 -21.49 -23.98 2.76
N ALA A 38 -21.15 -24.86 3.70
CA ALA A 38 -21.72 -24.85 5.05
C ALA A 38 -21.40 -23.57 5.85
N LEU A 39 -20.33 -22.85 5.49
CA LEU A 39 -19.96 -21.55 6.06
C LEU A 39 -20.67 -20.35 5.39
N GLY A 40 -21.58 -20.58 4.44
CA GLY A 40 -22.24 -19.52 3.68
C GLY A 40 -21.51 -19.11 2.40
N GLY A 41 -20.53 -19.91 1.96
CA GLY A 41 -19.78 -19.71 0.71
C GLY A 41 -18.51 -18.86 0.86
N LEU A 42 -17.73 -18.78 -0.23
CA LEU A 42 -16.43 -18.11 -0.25
C LEU A 42 -16.52 -16.63 0.15
N GLN A 43 -17.58 -15.93 -0.26
CA GLN A 43 -17.76 -14.51 0.07
C GLN A 43 -17.86 -14.30 1.58
N GLN A 44 -18.64 -15.13 2.28
CA GLN A 44 -18.78 -15.07 3.74
C GLN A 44 -17.44 -15.33 4.43
N VAL A 45 -16.65 -16.28 3.93
CA VAL A 45 -15.32 -16.58 4.48
C VAL A 45 -14.36 -15.40 4.28
N VAL A 46 -14.37 -14.77 3.10
CA VAL A 46 -13.58 -13.55 2.84
C VAL A 46 -13.96 -12.44 3.81
N GLU A 47 -15.26 -12.21 4.03
CA GLU A 47 -15.72 -11.16 4.95
C GLU A 47 -15.28 -11.41 6.41
N LEU A 48 -15.34 -12.67 6.87
CA LEU A 48 -14.84 -13.04 8.19
C LEU A 48 -13.33 -12.80 8.32
N LEU A 49 -12.54 -13.20 7.33
CA LEU A 49 -11.09 -12.99 7.34
C LEU A 49 -10.71 -11.51 7.27
N VAL A 50 -11.45 -10.71 6.49
CA VAL A 50 -11.29 -9.25 6.46
C VAL A 50 -11.63 -8.63 7.82
N ALA A 51 -12.75 -9.03 8.44
CA ALA A 51 -13.15 -8.55 9.76
C ALA A 51 -12.11 -8.91 10.84
N MET A 52 -11.56 -10.12 10.80
CA MET A 52 -10.48 -10.55 11.69
C MET A 52 -9.20 -9.73 11.49
N THR A 53 -8.85 -9.39 10.24
CA THR A 53 -7.70 -8.53 9.92
C THR A 53 -7.90 -7.13 10.49
N GLN A 54 -9.09 -6.54 10.28
CA GLN A 54 -9.45 -5.23 10.81
C GLN A 54 -9.44 -5.22 12.33
N ARG A 55 -9.97 -6.27 12.97
CA ARG A 55 -9.95 -6.44 14.42
C ARG A 55 -8.53 -6.51 14.97
N ALA A 56 -7.65 -7.26 14.31
CA ALA A 56 -6.24 -7.35 14.71
C ALA A 56 -5.55 -5.99 14.63
N LEU A 57 -5.79 -5.22 13.56
CA LEU A 57 -5.24 -3.87 13.39
C LEU A 57 -5.86 -2.87 14.38
N ALA A 58 -7.15 -2.98 14.70
CA ALA A 58 -7.84 -2.05 15.61
C ALA A 58 -7.33 -2.11 17.06
N SER A 59 -6.58 -3.16 17.42
CA SER A 59 -5.89 -3.24 18.71
C SER A 59 -4.56 -2.47 18.76
N ALA A 60 -4.09 -1.97 17.62
CA ALA A 60 -2.91 -1.12 17.56
C ALA A 60 -3.13 0.20 18.30
N GLN A 61 -2.11 0.62 19.04
CA GLN A 61 -2.03 1.87 19.79
C GLN A 61 -1.46 3.00 18.94
N ASP A 62 -0.72 2.66 17.88
CA ASP A 62 -0.08 3.61 16.97
C ASP A 62 -0.12 3.12 15.50
N VAL A 63 0.31 3.99 14.60
CA VAL A 63 0.39 3.71 13.15
C VAL A 63 1.42 2.63 12.82
N ALA A 64 2.39 2.39 13.71
CA ALA A 64 3.40 1.33 13.56
C ALA A 64 2.86 -0.06 13.97
N GLY A 65 1.65 -0.15 14.52
CA GLY A 65 1.05 -1.42 14.90
C GLY A 65 1.50 -1.93 16.27
N ARG A 66 2.02 -1.07 17.16
CA ARG A 66 2.30 -1.45 18.55
C ARG A 66 1.00 -1.80 19.26
N GLY A 67 0.95 -2.91 19.98
CA GLY A 67 -0.26 -3.44 20.61
C GLY A 67 -1.18 -4.22 19.67
N ALA A 68 -0.89 -4.30 18.37
CA ALA A 68 -1.68 -5.08 17.43
C ALA A 68 -1.68 -6.58 17.77
N ASP A 69 -2.80 -7.27 17.56
CA ASP A 69 -2.89 -8.72 17.68
C ASP A 69 -2.27 -9.40 16.45
N VAL A 70 -0.94 -9.44 16.43
CA VAL A 70 -0.15 -10.00 15.32
C VAL A 70 -0.52 -11.47 15.07
N LYS A 71 -0.84 -12.25 16.12
CA LYS A 71 -1.18 -13.67 15.96
C LYS A 71 -2.54 -13.87 15.29
N LEU A 72 -3.53 -13.03 15.59
CA LEU A 72 -4.80 -13.05 14.86
C LEU A 72 -4.61 -12.59 13.41
N MET A 73 -3.79 -11.55 13.21
CA MET A 73 -3.48 -11.02 11.88
C MET A 73 -2.82 -12.08 10.99
N GLU A 74 -1.85 -12.85 11.51
CA GLU A 74 -1.23 -13.96 10.78
C GLU A 74 -2.24 -14.98 10.29
N VAL A 75 -3.21 -15.33 11.14
CA VAL A 75 -4.26 -16.29 10.77
C VAL A 75 -5.17 -15.69 9.71
N ALA A 76 -5.61 -14.44 9.88
CA ALA A 76 -6.50 -13.80 8.93
C ALA A 76 -5.83 -13.63 7.55
N VAL A 77 -4.62 -13.06 7.52
CA VAL A 77 -3.87 -12.76 6.30
C VAL A 77 -3.44 -14.04 5.56
N ARG A 78 -3.03 -15.09 6.28
CA ARG A 78 -2.73 -16.39 5.65
C ARG A 78 -3.96 -16.97 4.96
N GLY A 79 -5.14 -16.87 5.58
CA GLY A 79 -6.40 -17.29 4.96
C GLY A 79 -6.70 -16.52 3.68
N LEU A 80 -6.56 -15.19 3.71
CA LEU A 80 -6.77 -14.32 2.54
C LEU A 80 -5.77 -14.65 1.42
N ALA A 81 -4.48 -14.79 1.74
CA ALA A 81 -3.46 -15.13 0.76
C ALA A 81 -3.71 -16.49 0.10
N ARG A 82 -4.12 -17.49 0.90
CA ARG A 82 -4.45 -18.84 0.44
C ARG A 82 -5.64 -18.85 -0.52
N LEU A 83 -6.70 -18.09 -0.21
CA LEU A 83 -7.85 -17.95 -1.10
C LEU A 83 -7.47 -17.36 -2.46
N GLY A 84 -6.45 -16.51 -2.53
CA GLY A 84 -5.97 -15.93 -3.79
C GLY A 84 -5.29 -16.92 -4.74
N LEU A 85 -5.02 -18.16 -4.33
CA LEU A 85 -4.28 -19.13 -5.15
C LEU A 85 -5.10 -19.71 -6.32
N ASN A 86 -6.42 -19.54 -6.33
CA ASN A 86 -7.29 -20.04 -7.40
C ASN A 86 -8.29 -18.98 -7.87
N MET A 87 -8.87 -19.19 -9.05
CA MET A 87 -9.75 -18.23 -9.71
C MET A 87 -11.04 -17.93 -8.92
N GLU A 88 -11.62 -18.93 -8.25
CA GLU A 88 -12.85 -18.74 -7.47
C GLU A 88 -12.61 -17.89 -6.22
N GLY A 89 -11.52 -18.15 -5.50
CA GLY A 89 -11.12 -17.36 -4.35
C GLY A 89 -10.64 -15.96 -4.75
N GLN A 90 -9.93 -15.81 -5.88
CA GLN A 90 -9.63 -14.49 -6.47
C GLN A 90 -10.92 -13.72 -6.78
N ALA A 91 -11.93 -14.38 -7.36
CA ALA A 91 -13.21 -13.77 -7.67
C ALA A 91 -13.98 -13.32 -6.42
N ALA A 92 -13.85 -14.03 -5.29
CA ALA A 92 -14.42 -13.63 -4.00
C ALA A 92 -13.61 -12.48 -3.34
N LEU A 93 -12.29 -12.50 -3.47
CA LEU A 93 -11.38 -11.50 -2.91
C LEU A 93 -11.35 -10.19 -3.69
N LYS A 94 -11.75 -10.17 -4.96
CA LYS A 94 -11.67 -8.97 -5.81
C LYS A 94 -12.47 -7.78 -5.27
N ALA A 95 -13.42 -8.02 -4.37
CA ALA A 95 -14.12 -6.95 -3.67
C ALA A 95 -13.10 -6.05 -2.95
N GLY A 96 -13.12 -4.74 -3.24
CA GLY A 96 -12.08 -3.79 -2.80
C GLY A 96 -11.78 -3.80 -1.30
N ARG A 97 -12.68 -4.32 -0.45
CA ARG A 97 -12.47 -4.52 0.98
C ARG A 97 -11.31 -5.48 1.31
N ALA A 98 -11.14 -6.60 0.60
CA ALA A 98 -10.06 -7.54 0.89
C ALA A 98 -8.69 -6.99 0.43
N VAL A 99 -8.65 -6.36 -0.76
CA VAL A 99 -7.46 -5.65 -1.24
C VAL A 99 -7.06 -4.54 -0.26
N ALA A 100 -8.01 -3.71 0.18
CA ALA A 100 -7.75 -2.64 1.14
C ALA A 100 -7.24 -3.17 2.49
N ALA A 101 -7.77 -4.30 2.97
CA ALA A 101 -7.29 -4.93 4.20
C ALA A 101 -5.84 -5.42 4.06
N LEU A 102 -5.51 -6.14 2.97
CA LEU A 102 -4.14 -6.60 2.71
C LEU A 102 -3.16 -5.42 2.57
N VAL A 103 -3.54 -4.37 1.85
CA VAL A 103 -2.73 -3.14 1.76
C VAL A 103 -2.52 -2.49 3.12
N SER A 104 -3.56 -2.45 3.97
CA SER A 104 -3.45 -1.86 5.32
C SER A 104 -2.46 -2.63 6.19
N VAL A 105 -2.42 -3.96 6.04
CA VAL A 105 -1.42 -4.80 6.70
C VAL A 105 -0.01 -4.49 6.21
N VAL A 106 0.22 -4.43 4.89
CA VAL A 106 1.54 -4.07 4.33
C VAL A 106 1.97 -2.68 4.79
N ARG A 107 1.05 -1.71 4.83
CA ARG A 107 1.34 -0.35 5.30
C ARG A 107 1.76 -0.36 6.77
N THR A 108 1.00 -1.03 7.63
CA THR A 108 1.31 -1.13 9.06
C THR A 108 2.66 -1.81 9.27
N ASP A 109 2.94 -2.86 8.50
CA ASP A 109 4.22 -3.57 8.56
C ASP A 109 5.40 -2.70 8.08
N ASN A 110 5.22 -1.86 7.05
CA ASN A 110 6.21 -0.87 6.63
C ASN A 110 6.48 0.20 7.70
N HIS A 111 5.45 0.64 8.44
CA HIS A 111 5.63 1.54 9.57
C HIS A 111 6.35 0.85 10.74
N ALA A 112 6.03 -0.42 11.00
CA ALA A 112 6.73 -1.22 11.99
C ALA A 112 8.22 -1.37 11.63
N LEU A 113 8.54 -1.60 10.34
CA LEU A 113 9.92 -1.70 9.87
C LEU A 113 10.69 -0.40 10.13
N ALA A 114 10.10 0.75 9.77
CA ALA A 114 10.70 2.05 10.03
C ALA A 114 10.92 2.29 11.54
N ALA A 115 9.95 1.91 12.38
CA ALA A 115 10.07 2.03 13.83
C ALA A 115 11.20 1.15 14.40
N VAL A 116 11.32 -0.10 13.94
CA VAL A 116 12.39 -1.02 14.35
C VAL A 116 13.75 -0.49 13.89
N GLN A 117 13.87 0.01 12.66
CA GLN A 117 15.09 0.65 12.15
C GLN A 117 15.50 1.84 13.03
N ALA A 118 14.56 2.75 13.33
CA ALA A 118 14.83 3.90 14.19
C ALA A 118 15.25 3.49 15.61
N MET A 119 14.61 2.47 16.20
CA MET A 119 15.01 1.92 17.50
C MET A 119 16.43 1.35 17.49
N ARG A 120 16.82 0.66 16.42
CA ARG A 120 18.15 0.08 16.28
C ARG A 120 19.23 1.14 16.09
N VAL A 121 18.95 2.19 15.30
CA VAL A 121 19.84 3.35 15.16
C VAL A 121 20.06 4.02 16.53
N ALA A 122 18.97 4.26 17.28
CA ALA A 122 19.06 4.86 18.61
C ALA A 122 19.85 4.00 19.62
N ALA A 123 19.78 2.67 19.48
CA ALA A 123 20.52 1.71 20.30
C ALA A 123 21.96 1.44 19.80
N GLY A 124 22.38 2.04 18.68
CA GLY A 124 23.68 1.75 18.05
C GLY A 124 23.82 0.30 17.57
N THR A 125 22.70 -0.39 17.29
CA THR A 125 22.69 -1.80 16.88
C THR A 125 22.94 -1.90 15.37
N PRO A 126 24.07 -2.47 14.92
CA PRO A 126 24.40 -2.58 13.49
C PRO A 126 23.45 -3.52 12.74
N GLU A 127 23.22 -3.30 11.44
CA GLU A 127 22.17 -3.96 10.63
C GLU A 127 22.23 -5.50 10.62
N TRP A 128 23.43 -6.08 10.67
CA TRP A 128 23.65 -7.53 10.71
C TRP A 128 23.30 -8.18 12.05
N GLU A 129 23.10 -7.39 13.12
CA GLU A 129 22.74 -7.89 14.42
C GLU A 129 21.22 -8.07 14.53
N ARG A 130 20.74 -9.31 14.67
CA ARG A 130 19.31 -9.67 14.69
C ARG A 130 18.54 -9.31 13.40
N PRO A 131 18.98 -9.79 12.21
CA PRO A 131 18.31 -9.50 10.94
C PRO A 131 16.84 -9.94 10.91
N GLN A 132 16.47 -10.94 11.72
CA GLN A 132 15.09 -11.42 11.87
C GLN A 132 14.12 -10.31 12.30
N GLU A 133 14.57 -9.28 13.02
CA GLU A 133 13.71 -8.17 13.46
C GLU A 133 13.31 -7.26 12.29
N LEU A 134 14.13 -7.18 11.23
CA LEU A 134 13.79 -6.45 10.01
C LEU A 134 12.90 -7.28 9.07
N VAL A 135 13.01 -8.61 9.15
CA VAL A 135 12.18 -9.55 8.38
C VAL A 135 10.79 -9.70 9.00
N SER A 136 10.64 -9.58 10.32
CA SER A 136 9.33 -9.68 11.00
C SER A 136 9.12 -8.49 11.94
N PRO A 137 9.03 -7.26 11.40
CA PRO A 137 9.06 -6.03 12.19
C PRO A 137 7.87 -5.88 13.12
N LEU A 138 6.66 -6.30 12.70
CA LEU A 138 5.49 -6.30 13.57
C LEU A 138 5.65 -7.22 14.79
N ARG A 139 6.33 -8.37 14.64
CA ARG A 139 6.64 -9.24 15.78
C ARG A 139 7.70 -8.62 16.69
N ALA A 140 8.76 -8.06 16.11
CA ALA A 140 9.82 -7.38 16.85
C ALA A 140 9.27 -6.23 17.70
N LEU A 141 8.48 -5.34 17.09
CA LEU A 141 7.87 -4.18 17.73
C LEU A 141 6.96 -4.57 18.91
N ASN A 142 6.31 -5.73 18.82
CA ASN A 142 5.38 -6.24 19.82
C ASN A 142 6.00 -7.25 20.80
N GLY A 143 7.34 -7.39 20.81
CA GLY A 143 8.04 -8.29 21.74
C GLY A 143 7.69 -9.78 21.54
N LEU A 144 7.24 -10.15 20.34
CA LEU A 144 6.86 -11.52 20.02
C LEU A 144 8.07 -12.30 19.52
N ARG A 145 8.14 -13.58 19.90
CA ARG A 145 9.21 -14.48 19.45
C ARG A 145 9.20 -14.59 17.92
N ILE A 146 10.35 -14.37 17.29
CA ILE A 146 10.55 -14.54 15.85
C ILE A 146 11.18 -15.92 15.61
N ARG A 147 10.61 -16.71 14.69
CA ARG A 147 11.20 -17.98 14.24
C ARG A 147 11.37 -17.87 12.73
N LEU A 148 12.60 -17.81 12.27
CA LEU A 148 12.90 -17.87 10.84
C LEU A 148 12.84 -19.34 10.40
N GLY A 149 12.15 -19.61 9.30
CA GLY A 149 12.16 -20.94 8.66
C GLY A 149 13.49 -21.21 7.94
N PRO A 150 13.79 -22.47 7.59
CA PRO A 150 15.04 -22.85 6.93
C PRO A 150 15.20 -22.25 5.50
N GLU A 151 14.11 -21.81 4.84
CA GLU A 151 14.08 -21.25 3.48
C GLU A 151 14.69 -19.84 3.32
N GLN A 152 15.22 -19.23 4.38
CA GLN A 152 15.98 -17.98 4.29
C GLN A 152 17.50 -18.21 4.07
N ALA A 153 17.89 -19.46 3.82
CA ALA A 153 19.17 -19.85 3.21
C ALA A 153 18.95 -20.19 1.71
N PRO A 154 19.92 -19.90 0.82
CA PRO A 154 19.70 -19.98 -0.63
C PRO A 154 19.81 -21.44 -1.13
N ALA A 155 18.68 -22.12 -1.35
CA ALA A 155 18.45 -23.14 -2.39
C ALA A 155 17.17 -23.98 -2.09
N ASP A 156 16.40 -24.27 -3.15
CA ASP A 156 15.31 -25.25 -3.27
C ASP A 156 13.87 -24.89 -2.80
N PRO A 157 12.82 -25.48 -3.45
CA PRO A 157 11.49 -24.89 -3.58
C PRO A 157 10.59 -25.11 -2.34
N PRO A 158 9.55 -24.28 -2.15
CA PRO A 158 8.99 -24.07 -0.83
C PRO A 158 7.97 -25.13 -0.40
N HIS A 159 8.25 -25.78 0.73
CA HIS A 159 7.27 -26.53 1.50
C HIS A 159 6.86 -25.71 2.72
N VAL A 160 5.64 -25.17 2.64
CA VAL A 160 4.95 -24.32 3.62
C VAL A 160 5.05 -24.87 5.04
N SER A 161 6.06 -24.44 5.79
CA SER A 161 6.09 -24.58 7.25
C SER A 161 6.82 -23.41 7.90
N GLY A 162 6.03 -22.42 8.35
CA GLY A 162 6.42 -21.52 9.43
C GLY A 162 6.86 -20.09 9.08
N HIS A 163 6.23 -19.42 8.11
CA HIS A 163 6.57 -18.01 7.83
C HIS A 163 5.79 -17.06 8.75
N SER A 164 6.51 -16.49 9.72
CA SER A 164 5.99 -15.57 10.75
C SER A 164 5.85 -14.11 10.31
N ASP A 165 6.14 -13.82 9.04
CA ASP A 165 6.09 -12.48 8.48
C ASP A 165 4.72 -12.16 7.88
N VAL A 166 3.96 -11.34 8.59
CA VAL A 166 2.64 -10.89 8.18
C VAL A 166 2.69 -9.97 6.97
N GLY A 167 3.68 -9.08 6.88
CA GLY A 167 3.85 -8.17 5.76
C GLY A 167 4.10 -8.92 4.46
N LEU A 168 5.01 -9.89 4.48
CA LEU A 168 5.28 -10.75 3.32
C LEU A 168 4.05 -11.61 2.95
N MET A 169 3.34 -12.20 3.92
CA MET A 169 2.10 -12.93 3.62
C MET A 169 1.04 -12.03 2.96
N ALA A 170 0.92 -10.78 3.40
CA ALA A 170 -0.01 -9.83 2.78
C ALA A 170 0.42 -9.45 1.35
N LEU A 171 1.72 -9.28 1.11
CA LEU A 171 2.27 -9.08 -0.24
C LEU A 171 2.00 -10.29 -1.13
N TRP A 172 2.14 -11.52 -0.64
CA TRP A 172 1.79 -12.72 -1.41
C TRP A 172 0.30 -12.77 -1.76
N GLY A 173 -0.58 -12.39 -0.83
CA GLY A 173 -2.00 -12.23 -1.13
C GLY A 173 -2.28 -11.19 -2.23
N LEU A 174 -1.57 -10.06 -2.21
CA LEU A 174 -1.67 -9.04 -3.26
C LEU A 174 -1.05 -9.48 -4.59
N LEU A 175 0.01 -10.30 -4.58
CA LEU A 175 0.60 -10.89 -5.78
C LEU A 175 -0.38 -11.83 -6.47
N ASN A 176 -1.03 -12.70 -5.69
CA ASN A 176 -2.07 -13.59 -6.16
C ASN A 176 -3.23 -12.82 -6.81
N LEU A 177 -3.62 -11.67 -6.23
CA LEU A 177 -4.69 -10.82 -6.78
C LEU A 177 -4.24 -9.99 -7.98
N SER A 178 -2.99 -9.54 -8.04
CA SER A 178 -2.51 -8.74 -9.16
C SER A 178 -2.38 -9.54 -10.45
N GLY A 179 -2.19 -10.86 -10.37
CA GLY A 179 -2.29 -11.76 -11.52
C GLY A 179 -3.73 -11.91 -12.08
N TYR A 180 -4.76 -11.48 -11.34
CA TYR A 180 -6.15 -11.56 -11.76
C TYR A 180 -6.67 -10.21 -12.24
N VAL A 181 -6.89 -10.08 -13.55
CA VAL A 181 -7.23 -8.81 -14.23
C VAL A 181 -8.32 -8.01 -13.50
N PRO A 182 -9.47 -8.59 -13.08
CA PRO A 182 -10.52 -7.82 -12.40
C PRO A 182 -10.14 -7.21 -11.04
N ALA A 183 -9.05 -7.66 -10.42
CA ALA A 183 -8.56 -7.12 -9.15
C ALA A 183 -7.46 -6.06 -9.32
N GLN A 184 -6.85 -5.95 -10.51
CA GLN A 184 -5.69 -5.06 -10.74
C GLN A 184 -5.98 -3.58 -10.48
N VAL A 185 -7.19 -3.11 -10.82
CA VAL A 185 -7.62 -1.73 -10.57
C VAL A 185 -7.71 -1.44 -9.07
N ALA A 186 -8.28 -2.36 -8.30
CA ALA A 186 -8.36 -2.23 -6.85
C ALA A 186 -6.96 -2.26 -6.21
N VAL A 187 -6.08 -3.17 -6.67
CA VAL A 187 -4.69 -3.26 -6.19
C VAL A 187 -3.94 -1.97 -6.47
N CYS A 188 -4.08 -1.39 -7.66
CA CYS A 188 -3.49 -0.09 -7.99
C CYS A 188 -4.06 1.03 -7.11
N LYS A 189 -5.39 1.19 -7.07
CA LYS A 189 -6.08 2.25 -6.33
C LYS A 189 -5.70 2.27 -4.86
N HIS A 190 -5.67 1.11 -4.20
CA HIS A 190 -5.39 1.03 -2.77
C HIS A 190 -3.90 0.90 -2.47
N GLY A 191 -3.16 0.14 -3.27
CA GLY A 191 -1.82 -0.36 -2.94
C GLY A 191 -0.66 0.41 -3.54
N LEU A 192 -0.84 1.20 -4.60
CA LEU A 192 0.26 1.75 -5.41
C LEU A 192 1.39 2.36 -4.56
N TYR A 193 1.12 3.39 -3.76
CA TYR A 193 2.16 4.05 -2.97
C TYR A 193 2.74 3.17 -1.85
N THR A 194 1.94 2.25 -1.31
CA THR A 194 2.43 1.29 -0.30
C THR A 194 3.41 0.29 -0.93
N LEU A 195 3.13 -0.16 -2.15
CA LEU A 195 4.01 -1.04 -2.92
C LEU A 195 5.28 -0.32 -3.36
N LEU A 196 5.17 0.93 -3.86
CA LEU A 196 6.34 1.76 -4.19
C LEU A 196 7.28 1.93 -2.99
N ARG A 197 6.73 2.18 -1.80
CA ARG A 197 7.50 2.27 -0.55
C ARG A 197 8.16 0.93 -0.19
N SER A 198 7.46 -0.18 -0.39
CA SER A 198 7.97 -1.53 -0.09
C SER A 198 9.14 -1.91 -0.98
N VAL A 199 9.11 -1.54 -2.26
CA VAL A 199 10.25 -1.74 -3.19
C VAL A 199 11.49 -0.99 -2.69
N ARG A 200 11.34 0.26 -2.23
CA ARG A 200 12.46 1.15 -1.91
C ARG A 200 13.01 1.00 -0.49
N LYS A 201 12.15 0.92 0.53
CA LYS A 201 12.55 1.00 1.94
C LYS A 201 12.68 -0.38 2.62
N SER A 202 12.38 -1.48 1.94
CA SER A 202 12.52 -2.82 2.52
C SER A 202 13.97 -3.28 2.49
N ALA A 203 14.49 -3.70 3.66
CA ALA A 203 15.77 -4.39 3.78
C ALA A 203 15.69 -5.86 3.31
N ASP A 204 14.49 -6.43 3.24
CA ASP A 204 14.25 -7.78 2.74
C ASP A 204 14.02 -7.77 1.22
N ARG A 205 14.92 -8.46 0.50
CA ARG A 205 14.87 -8.62 -0.96
C ARG A 205 13.59 -9.31 -1.42
N LEU A 206 13.05 -10.26 -0.65
CA LEU A 206 11.83 -10.98 -1.02
C LEU A 206 10.61 -10.05 -1.01
N ARG A 207 10.51 -9.15 -0.04
CA ARG A 207 9.46 -8.14 0.00
C ARG A 207 9.58 -7.16 -1.17
N SER A 208 10.77 -6.65 -1.43
CA SER A 208 11.02 -5.73 -2.56
C SER A 208 10.69 -6.39 -3.90
N SER A 209 11.14 -7.62 -4.14
CA SER A 209 10.88 -8.34 -5.40
C SER A 209 9.40 -8.70 -5.56
N THR A 210 8.73 -9.11 -4.48
CA THR A 210 7.28 -9.40 -4.50
C THR A 210 6.48 -8.13 -4.80
N ALA A 211 6.82 -7.00 -4.16
CA ALA A 211 6.19 -5.71 -4.43
C ALA A 211 6.41 -5.23 -5.86
N ALA A 212 7.62 -5.42 -6.41
CA ALA A 212 7.93 -5.11 -7.80
C ALA A 212 7.11 -5.97 -8.78
N ALA A 213 6.99 -7.28 -8.52
CA ALA A 213 6.16 -8.17 -9.33
C ALA A 213 4.68 -7.75 -9.33
N ILE A 214 4.14 -7.31 -8.19
CA ILE A 214 2.77 -6.77 -8.11
C ILE A 214 2.63 -5.52 -8.98
N LEU A 215 3.58 -4.58 -8.88
CA LEU A 215 3.59 -3.35 -9.67
C LEU A 215 3.66 -3.64 -11.17
N ALA A 216 4.47 -4.62 -11.59
CA ALA A 216 4.56 -5.06 -12.98
C ALA A 216 3.23 -5.62 -13.49
N ASN A 217 2.54 -6.42 -12.69
CA ASN A 217 1.23 -6.99 -13.05
C ASN A 217 0.15 -5.92 -13.25
N ILE A 218 0.09 -4.90 -12.40
CA ILE A 218 -0.93 -3.84 -12.48
C ILE A 218 -0.61 -2.77 -13.52
N HIS A 219 0.65 -2.68 -13.98
CA HIS A 219 1.12 -1.61 -14.84
C HIS A 219 0.38 -1.56 -16.18
N PHE A 220 0.15 -2.73 -16.79
CA PHE A 220 -0.41 -2.84 -18.13
C PHE A 220 -1.94 -2.75 -18.18
N HIS A 221 -2.61 -2.61 -17.04
CA HIS A 221 -4.08 -2.48 -17.04
C HIS A 221 -4.49 -1.07 -17.53
N PRO A 222 -5.37 -0.94 -18.53
CA PRO A 222 -5.72 0.35 -19.13
C PRO A 222 -6.28 1.35 -18.11
N ASP A 223 -7.17 0.89 -17.22
CA ASP A 223 -7.77 1.75 -16.19
C ASP A 223 -6.79 2.26 -15.13
N ASN A 224 -5.57 1.70 -15.07
CA ASN A 224 -4.53 2.15 -14.15
C ASN A 224 -3.66 3.26 -14.75
N ALA A 225 -3.69 3.47 -16.06
CA ALA A 225 -2.76 4.35 -16.79
C ALA A 225 -2.69 5.76 -16.18
N THR A 226 -3.84 6.41 -15.94
CA THR A 226 -3.89 7.75 -15.36
C THR A 226 -3.30 7.80 -13.94
N THR A 227 -3.59 6.79 -13.12
CA THR A 227 -3.10 6.70 -11.73
C THR A 227 -1.59 6.47 -11.70
N LEU A 228 -1.08 5.59 -12.55
CA LEU A 228 0.34 5.28 -12.67
C LEU A 228 1.13 6.46 -13.23
N TYR A 229 0.61 7.13 -14.25
CA TYR A 229 1.19 8.34 -14.80
C TYR A 229 1.30 9.46 -13.73
N LYS A 230 0.23 9.67 -12.95
CA LYS A 230 0.27 10.61 -11.81
C LYS A 230 1.33 10.24 -10.77
N ALA A 231 1.50 8.95 -10.47
CA ALA A 231 2.52 8.50 -9.54
C ALA A 231 3.94 8.68 -10.10
N GLU A 232 4.14 8.40 -11.39
CA GLU A 232 5.41 8.64 -12.09
C GLU A 232 5.79 10.12 -12.06
N LEU A 233 4.86 11.03 -12.35
CA LEU A 233 5.08 12.46 -12.26
C LEU A 233 5.47 12.90 -10.83
N LYS A 234 4.81 12.35 -9.81
CA LYS A 234 5.17 12.64 -8.41
C LYS A 234 6.57 12.14 -8.06
N LEU A 235 6.96 10.96 -8.53
CA LEU A 235 8.30 10.43 -8.32
C LEU A 235 9.37 11.27 -9.03
N LYS A 236 9.09 11.71 -10.27
CA LYS A 236 9.95 12.66 -11.01
C LYS A 236 10.09 13.99 -10.30
N TYR A 237 8.98 14.54 -9.80
CA TYR A 237 8.99 15.80 -9.07
C TYR A 237 9.76 15.69 -7.75
N ALA A 238 9.54 14.62 -6.99
CA ALA A 238 10.34 14.33 -5.81
C ALA A 238 11.83 14.26 -6.20
N ALA A 239 12.20 13.53 -7.28
CA ALA A 239 13.57 13.37 -7.81
C ALA A 239 14.27 14.70 -8.03
N LEU A 240 13.54 15.64 -8.62
CA LEU A 240 14.02 16.98 -8.86
C LEU A 240 14.24 17.75 -7.55
N LEU A 241 13.38 17.60 -6.54
CA LEU A 241 13.52 18.31 -5.26
C LEU A 241 14.78 17.90 -4.47
N GLU A 242 15.16 16.61 -4.42
CA GLU A 242 16.44 16.24 -3.77
C GLU A 242 17.65 16.76 -4.53
N LEU A 243 17.60 16.75 -5.87
CA LEU A 243 18.70 17.27 -6.69
C LEU A 243 18.95 18.77 -6.46
N HIS A 244 17.91 19.51 -6.08
CA HIS A 244 17.99 20.95 -5.79
C HIS A 244 18.21 21.26 -4.30
N GLY A 245 18.35 20.23 -3.46
CA GLY A 245 18.78 20.25 -2.05
C GLY A 245 18.38 21.49 -1.25
N ASP A 246 17.23 21.45 -0.56
CA ASP A 246 16.80 22.33 0.55
C ASP A 246 17.13 23.84 0.40
N SER A 247 17.30 24.32 -0.83
CA SER A 247 17.53 25.72 -1.11
C SER A 247 16.21 26.45 -0.96
N ARG A 248 16.15 27.38 -0.02
CA ARG A 248 15.03 28.32 0.14
C ARG A 248 14.94 29.33 -1.01
N ASP A 249 15.85 29.26 -1.98
CA ASP A 249 15.77 30.05 -3.19
C ASP A 249 14.80 29.38 -4.19
N PRO A 250 14.00 30.16 -4.94
CA PRO A 250 13.11 29.61 -5.95
C PRO A 250 13.92 28.73 -6.92
N PRO A 251 13.41 27.53 -7.28
CA PRO A 251 14.14 26.63 -8.17
C PRO A 251 14.45 27.37 -9.47
N LYS A 252 15.74 27.39 -9.86
CA LYS A 252 16.11 27.89 -11.19
C LYS A 252 15.30 27.12 -12.23
N PRO A 253 14.76 27.80 -13.26
CA PRO A 253 14.09 27.09 -14.35
C PRO A 253 15.07 26.06 -14.92
N LEU A 254 14.65 24.79 -14.90
CA LEU A 254 15.43 23.68 -15.42
C LEU A 254 15.81 23.97 -16.87
N THR A 255 17.07 23.76 -17.20
CA THR A 255 17.49 23.75 -18.61
C THR A 255 16.79 22.61 -19.34
N GLU A 256 16.57 22.74 -20.65
CA GLU A 256 15.92 21.69 -21.46
C GLU A 256 16.67 20.34 -21.36
N ASP A 257 17.98 20.38 -21.17
CA ASP A 257 18.82 19.19 -20.96
C ASP A 257 18.58 18.54 -19.58
N GLU A 258 18.34 19.32 -18.52
CA GLU A 258 18.00 18.80 -17.19
C GLU A 258 16.57 18.22 -17.15
N LYS A 259 15.63 18.85 -17.85
CA LYS A 259 14.28 18.29 -18.05
C LYS A 259 14.34 16.98 -18.82
N ALA A 260 15.11 16.93 -19.91
CA ALA A 260 15.33 15.72 -20.70
C ALA A 260 16.02 14.62 -19.87
N ALA A 261 17.03 14.96 -19.05
CA ALA A 261 17.71 14.02 -18.17
C ALA A 261 16.81 13.49 -17.04
N ALA A 262 15.93 14.31 -16.46
CA ALA A 262 14.95 13.89 -15.46
C ALA A 262 13.82 13.03 -16.07
N HIS A 263 13.38 13.37 -17.29
CA HIS A 263 12.45 12.54 -18.07
C HIS A 263 13.07 11.20 -18.47
N ALA A 264 14.35 11.16 -18.83
CA ALA A 264 15.08 9.95 -19.20
C ALA A 264 15.44 9.05 -18.00
N LYS A 265 15.60 9.62 -16.79
CA LYS A 265 16.01 8.87 -15.58
C LYS A 265 14.89 8.12 -14.86
N VAL A 266 13.62 8.41 -15.12
CA VAL A 266 12.49 7.84 -14.35
C VAL A 266 11.41 7.34 -15.31
N SER A 267 11.64 6.20 -15.96
CA SER A 267 10.54 5.41 -16.52
C SER A 267 9.98 4.56 -15.39
N PHE A 268 8.66 4.65 -15.13
CA PHE A 268 8.01 3.85 -14.09
C PHE A 268 8.30 2.34 -14.27
N LEU A 269 8.27 1.84 -15.51
CA LEU A 269 8.60 0.45 -15.82
C LEU A 269 10.06 0.11 -15.60
N GLN A 270 10.98 0.98 -16.04
CA GLN A 270 12.41 0.75 -15.83
C GLN A 270 12.78 0.79 -14.34
N TRP A 271 12.06 1.59 -13.56
CA TRP A 271 12.20 1.70 -12.11
C TRP A 271 11.61 0.51 -11.35
N VAL A 272 10.44 -0.02 -11.76
CA VAL A 272 9.86 -1.24 -11.18
C VAL A 272 10.70 -2.47 -11.50
N LEU A 273 11.34 -2.51 -12.67
CA LEU A 273 12.09 -3.66 -13.17
C LEU A 273 13.60 -3.63 -12.82
N ASP A 274 14.16 -2.49 -12.42
CA ASP A 274 15.55 -2.33 -11.96
C ASP A 274 15.64 -1.42 -10.70
N PRO A 275 15.33 -1.94 -9.50
CA PRO A 275 15.37 -1.19 -8.25
C PRO A 275 16.83 -1.04 -7.76
N SER A 276 17.64 -0.23 -8.43
CA SER A 276 18.96 0.14 -7.94
C SER A 276 18.85 1.10 -6.72
N PRO A 277 19.61 0.89 -5.63
CA PRO A 277 19.42 1.61 -4.36
C PRO A 277 19.81 3.10 -4.38
N ASN A 278 20.44 3.62 -5.45
CA ASN A 278 21.15 4.90 -5.41
C ASN A 278 20.48 6.06 -6.17
N THR A 279 19.20 5.99 -6.54
CA THR A 279 18.65 6.96 -7.51
C THR A 279 17.45 7.79 -7.08
N LEU A 280 16.94 7.79 -5.81
CA LEU A 280 15.85 8.76 -5.50
C LEU A 280 15.51 9.26 -4.07
N PRO A 281 14.91 10.49 -4.00
CA PRO A 281 13.66 10.95 -3.34
C PRO A 281 13.02 10.55 -2.02
N GLU A 282 13.36 10.99 -0.80
CA GLU A 282 12.50 10.90 0.40
C GLU A 282 11.02 11.26 0.11
N LEU A 283 10.14 10.27 0.32
CA LEU A 283 8.71 10.30 -0.03
C LEU A 283 7.82 10.82 1.13
N ASP A 284 8.41 11.37 2.18
CA ASP A 284 7.74 11.61 3.46
C ASP A 284 6.67 12.72 3.39
N VAL A 285 6.58 13.45 2.26
CA VAL A 285 5.55 14.47 1.98
C VAL A 285 4.18 13.86 1.60
N LEU A 286 4.09 12.57 1.29
CA LEU A 286 2.85 11.93 0.80
C LEU A 286 2.00 11.24 1.88
N ASP A 287 2.51 11.12 3.11
CA ASP A 287 1.81 10.47 4.24
C ASP A 287 0.80 11.40 4.97
N SER A 288 0.63 12.65 4.54
CA SER A 288 -0.21 13.66 5.23
C SER A 288 -1.73 13.50 5.07
N GLY A 289 -2.24 12.28 4.85
CA GLY A 289 -3.62 11.91 5.18
C GLY A 289 -4.78 12.63 4.46
N THR A 290 -4.55 13.49 3.46
CA THR A 290 -5.66 14.11 2.73
C THR A 290 -6.07 13.29 1.52
N SER A 291 -7.24 12.67 1.60
CA SER A 291 -7.97 12.17 0.43
C SER A 291 -8.26 13.33 -0.53
N TRP A 292 -7.47 13.45 -1.60
CA TRP A 292 -7.76 14.37 -2.72
C TRP A 292 -8.95 13.89 -3.59
N HIS A 293 -9.78 12.98 -3.08
CA HIS A 293 -11.02 12.59 -3.75
C HIS A 293 -12.13 13.64 -3.60
N ASP A 294 -11.95 14.69 -2.78
CA ASP A 294 -12.98 15.68 -2.47
C ASP A 294 -12.64 17.15 -2.81
N THR A 295 -11.60 17.43 -3.59
CA THR A 295 -11.48 18.78 -4.20
C THR A 295 -12.18 18.76 -5.55
N GLY A 296 -13.45 19.16 -5.53
CA GLY A 296 -14.20 19.48 -6.73
C GLY A 296 -13.40 20.38 -7.68
N GLY A 297 -13.43 20.01 -8.97
CA GLY A 297 -13.14 20.91 -10.08
C GLY A 297 -11.80 21.64 -10.04
N MET A 298 -10.69 20.95 -10.32
CA MET A 298 -9.59 21.58 -11.05
C MET A 298 -9.28 20.71 -12.27
N SER A 299 -9.42 21.30 -13.45
CA SER A 299 -9.17 20.59 -14.72
C SER A 299 -7.67 20.46 -14.98
N TYR A 300 -7.33 19.41 -15.69
CA TYR A 300 -5.99 19.04 -16.16
C TYR A 300 -5.22 20.19 -16.84
N GLU A 301 -5.91 21.16 -17.44
CA GLU A 301 -5.32 22.33 -18.11
C GLU A 301 -4.74 23.36 -17.13
N GLN A 302 -5.34 23.54 -15.95
CA GLN A 302 -4.87 24.51 -14.96
C GLN A 302 -3.54 24.10 -14.30
N ALA A 303 -3.29 22.79 -14.21
CA ALA A 303 -2.01 22.26 -13.73
C ALA A 303 -0.93 22.27 -14.81
N HIS A 304 -1.32 22.13 -16.09
CA HIS A 304 -0.38 22.09 -17.21
C HIS A 304 0.12 23.50 -17.60
N ILE A 305 -0.77 24.50 -17.64
CA ILE A 305 -0.44 25.90 -17.98
C ILE A 305 0.52 26.53 -16.95
N ARG A 306 0.42 26.14 -15.67
CA ARG A 306 1.35 26.61 -14.62
C ARG A 306 2.78 26.07 -14.73
N LEU A 307 2.99 24.98 -15.47
CA LEU A 307 4.31 24.35 -15.61
C LEU A 307 5.04 24.76 -16.89
N THR A 308 4.40 25.52 -17.79
CA THR A 308 4.95 25.85 -19.11
C THR A 308 4.85 27.32 -19.54
N ALA A 309 4.26 28.23 -18.76
CA ALA A 309 4.09 29.63 -19.19
C ALA A 309 5.29 30.54 -18.84
N ASP A 310 5.72 31.32 -19.83
CA ASP A 310 6.72 32.39 -19.77
C ASP A 310 6.19 33.58 -18.92
N PRO A 311 6.98 34.19 -18.02
CA PRO A 311 6.52 35.25 -17.11
C PRO A 311 5.80 36.46 -17.72
N GLU A 312 5.97 36.79 -19.01
CA GLU A 312 5.17 37.87 -19.65
C GLU A 312 3.71 37.46 -19.96
N GLU A 313 3.41 36.16 -20.05
CA GLU A 313 2.03 35.65 -20.21
C GLU A 313 1.28 35.47 -18.88
N VAL A 314 1.91 35.71 -17.74
CA VAL A 314 1.24 35.64 -16.42
C VAL A 314 0.50 36.95 -16.11
N ASP A 315 0.93 38.08 -16.69
CA ASP A 315 0.37 39.42 -16.40
C ASP A 315 -0.98 39.67 -17.11
N TRP A 316 -1.29 39.00 -18.22
CA TRP A 316 -2.59 39.13 -18.89
C TRP A 316 -3.69 38.29 -18.20
N LEU A 317 -3.34 37.14 -17.61
CA LEU A 317 -4.26 36.27 -16.88
C LEU A 317 -4.59 36.81 -15.48
N GLN A 318 -3.66 37.49 -14.81
CA GLN A 318 -3.96 38.22 -13.57
C GLN A 318 -4.95 39.39 -13.80
N ARG A 319 -4.94 40.01 -14.99
CA ARG A 319 -5.92 41.06 -15.36
C ARG A 319 -7.31 40.50 -15.68
N LEU A 320 -7.40 39.27 -16.19
CA LEU A 320 -8.68 38.57 -16.41
C LEU A 320 -9.32 38.09 -15.11
N ASP A 321 -8.51 37.56 -14.17
CA ASP A 321 -8.98 37.14 -12.84
C ASP A 321 -9.52 38.34 -12.02
N GLN A 322 -8.92 39.53 -12.18
CA GLN A 322 -9.43 40.77 -11.58
C GLN A 322 -10.73 41.28 -12.22
N GLN A 323 -11.02 40.93 -13.49
CA GLN A 323 -12.30 41.24 -14.14
C GLN A 323 -13.40 40.22 -13.81
N GLU A 324 -13.08 38.93 -13.64
CA GLU A 324 -14.07 37.91 -13.22
C GLU A 324 -14.51 38.08 -11.76
N VAL A 325 -13.63 38.54 -10.87
CA VAL A 325 -13.99 38.89 -9.48
C VAL A 325 -14.92 40.12 -9.42
N GLN A 326 -14.84 41.05 -10.39
CA GLN A 326 -15.80 42.16 -10.49
C GLN A 326 -17.13 41.77 -11.16
N MET A 327 -17.15 40.71 -11.98
CA MET A 327 -18.37 40.22 -12.65
C MET A 327 -19.18 39.23 -11.79
N ASN A 328 -18.54 38.51 -10.87
CA ASN A 328 -19.22 37.64 -9.88
C ASN A 328 -19.71 38.42 -8.63
N GLY A 329 -19.41 39.71 -8.53
CA GLY A 329 -19.95 40.61 -7.51
C GLY A 329 -21.28 41.30 -7.89
N PHE A 330 -21.90 40.95 -9.02
CA PHE A 330 -23.04 41.70 -9.57
C PHE A 330 -24.13 40.86 -10.26
N GLN A 331 -24.42 39.62 -9.83
CA GLN A 331 -25.69 38.94 -10.19
C GLN A 331 -26.37 38.13 -9.07
N ASP A 332 -25.97 38.33 -7.80
CA ASP A 332 -26.88 38.12 -6.67
C ASP A 332 -27.82 39.33 -6.53
N PHE A 333 -28.75 39.48 -7.47
CA PHE A 333 -29.88 40.38 -7.30
C PHE A 333 -31.15 39.74 -7.86
N LYS A 334 -32.14 39.58 -6.96
CA LYS A 334 -33.58 39.42 -7.23
C LYS A 334 -34.04 38.03 -7.66
N HIS A 335 -34.41 37.21 -6.67
CA HIS A 335 -35.77 36.68 -6.56
C HIS A 335 -36.13 36.46 -5.09
N SER A 336 -36.44 37.57 -4.41
CA SER A 336 -37.34 37.59 -3.26
C SER A 336 -38.52 38.48 -3.64
N LYS A 337 -39.71 37.87 -3.52
CA LYS A 337 -41.05 38.33 -3.91
C LYS A 337 -41.42 38.19 -5.38
#